data_AF-A0A328DZR2-F1
#
_entry.id   AF-A0A328DZR2-F1
#
_cell.length_a   1.000
_cell.length_b   1.000
_cell.length_c   1.000
_cell.angle_alpha   90.00
_cell.angle_beta   90.00
_cell.angle_gamma   90.00
#
_symmetry.space_group_name_H-M   'P 1'
#
loop_
_entity.id
_entity.type
_entity.pdbx_description
1 polymer ?
#
loop_
_entity_poly.entity_id
_entity_poly.type
_entity_poly.pdbx_seq_one_letter_code
_entity_poly.pdbx_strand_id
1 'polypeptide(L)'
;MLYDPKRSNITRIERESGVKFEHIAAPQPSDIAKAMGKEAAEQIEGMSDSVIPPFKDAAEHLLKTSALSPADLLAKALAKAVGYTEIKSRSLLTSLENCVTLHLQSGRPVYSPSFVYNVLRRFLPEETAESIKGLTLTADGKGAVFDVSTEDVETFLEGSKKVYDAKLEVVKELPPLQEREPAPRGRFGGSGGRFSGGGRSWRGGRGGGGGGSRGRRF
;
A
#
# COMPACT_ATOMS: atom_id res chain seq x y z
N MET A 1 -17.61 6.59 6.50
CA MET A 1 -16.42 7.16 7.17
C MET A 1 -15.23 6.96 6.26
N LEU A 2 -14.38 7.97 6.04
CA LEU A 2 -13.12 7.80 5.31
C LEU A 2 -12.02 7.37 6.29
N TYR A 3 -11.19 6.41 5.91
CA TYR A 3 -10.10 5.90 6.74
C TYR A 3 -8.92 5.42 5.89
N ASP A 4 -7.73 5.36 6.48
CA ASP A 4 -6.52 4.76 5.87
C ASP A 4 -6.41 3.30 6.33
N PRO A 5 -6.48 2.31 5.42
CA PRO A 5 -6.43 0.88 5.75
C PRO A 5 -5.23 0.43 6.60
N LYS A 6 -4.13 1.18 6.62
CA LYS A 6 -2.93 0.85 7.40
C LYS A 6 -2.90 1.48 8.78
N ARG A 7 -3.68 2.54 9.01
CA ARG A 7 -3.55 3.41 10.19
C ARG A 7 -4.81 3.48 11.04
N SER A 8 -5.91 2.92 10.55
CA SER A 8 -7.20 2.96 11.23
C SER A 8 -7.43 1.73 12.12
N ASN A 9 -7.90 1.96 13.35
CA ASN A 9 -8.36 0.91 14.26
C ASN A 9 -9.86 0.69 14.10
N ILE A 10 -10.32 0.34 12.90
CA ILE A 10 -11.76 0.19 12.61
C ILE A 10 -12.35 -0.90 13.50
N THR A 11 -11.63 -2.01 13.68
CA THR A 11 -12.08 -3.11 14.55
C THR A 11 -12.34 -2.65 15.98
N ARG A 12 -11.55 -1.69 16.49
CA ARG A 12 -11.79 -1.11 17.82
C ARG A 12 -13.07 -0.27 17.85
N ILE A 13 -13.29 0.56 16.83
CA ILE A 13 -14.49 1.41 16.73
C ILE A 13 -15.74 0.53 16.62
N GLU A 14 -15.73 -0.52 15.80
CA GLU A 14 -16.84 -1.47 15.71
C GLU A 14 -17.14 -2.12 17.06
N ARG A 15 -16.11 -2.53 17.79
CA ARG A 15 -16.25 -3.17 19.10
C ARG A 15 -16.80 -2.20 20.16
N GLU A 16 -16.31 -0.96 20.18
CA GLU A 16 -16.72 0.06 21.15
C GLU A 16 -18.11 0.62 20.84
N SER A 17 -18.49 0.72 19.56
CA SER A 17 -19.78 1.26 19.13
C SER A 17 -20.89 0.22 18.96
N GLY A 18 -20.54 -1.07 18.83
CA GLY A 18 -21.48 -2.15 18.52
C GLY A 18 -22.00 -2.15 17.07
N VAL A 19 -21.45 -1.30 16.19
CA VAL A 19 -21.82 -1.20 14.77
C VAL A 19 -20.84 -2.02 13.92
N LYS A 20 -21.34 -2.61 12.83
CA LYS A 20 -20.53 -3.24 11.78
C LYS A 20 -20.45 -2.31 10.58
N PHE A 21 -19.24 -2.00 10.14
CA PHE A 21 -19.04 -1.20 8.93
C PHE A 21 -18.98 -2.09 7.70
N GLU A 22 -19.61 -1.64 6.63
CA GLU A 22 -19.38 -2.18 5.30
C GLU A 22 -18.18 -1.47 4.68
N HIS A 23 -17.24 -2.24 4.15
CA HIS A 23 -16.09 -1.69 3.43
C HIS A 23 -16.44 -1.50 1.96
N ILE A 24 -16.53 -0.24 1.56
CA ILE A 24 -16.72 0.16 0.17
C ILE A 24 -15.39 0.73 -0.33
N ALA A 25 -14.90 0.20 -1.45
CA ALA A 25 -13.66 0.67 -2.07
C ALA A 25 -13.83 2.09 -2.65
N ALA A 26 -12.71 2.81 -2.78
CA ALA A 26 -12.71 4.07 -3.51
C ALA A 26 -13.09 3.84 -4.98
N PRO A 27 -13.81 4.77 -5.62
CA PRO A 27 -14.15 4.66 -7.03
C PRO A 27 -12.88 4.57 -7.89
N GLN A 28 -12.91 3.73 -8.92
CA GLN A 28 -11.76 3.56 -9.80
C GLN A 28 -11.57 4.80 -10.69
N PRO A 29 -10.34 5.09 -11.15
CA PRO A 29 -10.09 6.22 -12.03
C PRO A 29 -10.97 6.25 -13.28
N SER A 30 -11.32 5.08 -13.83
CA SER A 30 -12.24 4.94 -14.96
C SER A 30 -13.67 5.34 -14.63
N ASP A 31 -14.13 5.04 -13.41
CA ASP A 31 -15.49 5.34 -12.97
C ASP A 31 -15.62 6.85 -12.70
N ILE A 32 -14.57 7.45 -12.14
CA ILE A 32 -14.44 8.90 -12.01
C ILE A 32 -14.47 9.55 -13.40
N ALA A 33 -13.67 9.06 -14.36
CA ALA A 33 -13.64 9.60 -15.71
C ALA A 33 -15.02 9.56 -16.40
N LYS A 34 -15.75 8.45 -16.24
CA LYS A 34 -17.12 8.30 -16.77
C LYS A 34 -18.10 9.28 -16.12
N ALA A 35 -18.06 9.41 -14.80
CA ALA A 35 -18.93 10.34 -14.07
C ALA A 35 -18.65 11.79 -14.48
N MET A 36 -17.38 12.20 -14.50
CA MET A 36 -16.97 13.53 -14.94
C MET A 36 -17.34 13.79 -16.41
N GLY A 37 -17.15 12.80 -17.29
CA GLY A 37 -17.52 12.92 -18.70
C GLY A 37 -19.02 13.11 -18.92
N LYS A 38 -19.86 12.44 -18.11
CA LYS A 38 -21.32 12.63 -18.14
C LYS A 38 -21.71 14.02 -17.67
N GLU A 39 -21.13 14.47 -16.55
CA GLU A 39 -21.37 15.81 -16.02
C GLU A 39 -20.95 16.90 -17.02
N ALA A 40 -19.80 16.73 -17.68
CA ALA A 40 -19.33 17.64 -18.73
C ALA A 40 -20.30 17.73 -19.92
N ALA A 41 -20.86 16.59 -20.34
CA ALA A 41 -21.83 16.55 -21.42
C ALA A 41 -23.12 17.30 -21.05
N GLU A 42 -23.63 17.08 -19.84
CA GLU A 42 -24.80 17.80 -19.31
C GLU A 42 -24.54 19.32 -19.21
N GLN A 43 -23.32 19.71 -18.81
CA GLN A 43 -22.91 21.12 -18.78
C GLN A 43 -22.90 21.75 -20.17
N ILE A 44 -22.38 21.05 -21.19
CA ILE A 44 -22.40 21.54 -22.58
C ILE A 44 -23.83 21.66 -23.10
N GLU A 45 -24.71 20.71 -22.80
CA GLU A 45 -26.13 20.76 -23.20
C GLU A 45 -26.88 21.95 -22.57
N GLY A 46 -26.48 22.38 -21.37
CA GLY A 46 -27.02 23.56 -20.70
C GLY A 46 -26.46 24.91 -21.17
N MET A 47 -25.47 24.94 -22.06
CA MET A 47 -24.86 26.19 -22.53
C MET A 47 -25.73 26.89 -23.58
N SER A 48 -25.75 28.23 -23.53
CA SER A 48 -26.43 29.04 -24.54
C SER A 48 -25.69 29.00 -25.88
N ASP A 49 -26.40 28.77 -26.98
CA ASP A 49 -25.88 28.78 -28.35
C ASP A 49 -25.15 30.08 -28.74
N SER A 50 -25.41 31.18 -28.01
CA SER A 50 -24.70 32.46 -28.18
C SER A 50 -23.19 32.36 -27.99
N VAL A 51 -22.70 31.32 -27.32
CA VAL A 51 -21.25 31.08 -27.13
C VAL A 51 -20.59 30.45 -28.35
N ILE A 52 -21.34 29.91 -29.31
CA ILE A 52 -20.79 29.18 -30.47
C ILE A 52 -19.96 30.06 -31.41
N PRO A 53 -20.40 31.27 -31.83
CA PRO A 53 -19.73 32.02 -32.89
C PRO A 53 -18.24 32.31 -32.64
N PRO A 54 -17.79 32.71 -31.43
CA PRO A 54 -16.37 32.92 -31.15
C PRO A 54 -15.48 31.68 -31.27
N PHE A 55 -16.02 30.47 -31.08
CA PHE A 55 -15.23 29.22 -31.10
C PHE A 55 -15.36 28.44 -32.41
N LYS A 56 -16.30 28.81 -33.28
CA LYS A 56 -16.67 28.03 -34.47
C LYS A 56 -15.49 27.83 -35.43
N ASP A 57 -14.75 28.89 -35.74
CA ASP A 57 -13.62 28.82 -36.66
C ASP A 57 -12.51 27.91 -36.13
N ALA A 58 -12.21 27.97 -34.83
CA ALA A 58 -11.23 27.11 -34.18
C ALA A 58 -11.69 25.64 -34.18
N ALA A 59 -12.97 25.39 -33.92
CA ALA A 59 -13.54 24.04 -33.95
C ALA A 59 -13.48 23.44 -35.36
N GLU A 60 -13.84 24.20 -36.40
CA GLU A 60 -13.76 23.75 -37.79
C GLU A 60 -12.32 23.49 -38.24
N HIS A 61 -11.37 24.34 -37.82
CA HIS A 61 -9.95 24.13 -38.09
C HIS A 61 -9.43 22.83 -37.46
N LEU A 62 -9.83 22.54 -36.21
CA LEU A 62 -9.49 21.29 -35.53
C LEU A 62 -10.06 20.07 -36.26
N LEU A 63 -11.33 20.12 -36.68
CA LEU A 63 -11.97 19.02 -37.42
C LEU A 63 -11.27 18.72 -38.75
N LYS A 64 -10.79 19.74 -39.46
CA LYS A 64 -10.09 19.58 -40.75
C LYS A 64 -8.66 19.09 -40.61
N THR A 65 -7.97 19.48 -39.53
CA THR A 65 -6.53 19.22 -39.35
C THR A 65 -6.24 17.93 -38.60
N SER A 66 -7.17 17.48 -37.74
CA SER A 66 -6.93 16.29 -36.94
C SER A 66 -7.13 15.00 -37.74
N ALA A 67 -6.33 13.98 -37.42
CA ALA A 67 -6.52 12.62 -37.92
C ALA A 67 -7.56 11.81 -37.11
N LEU A 68 -8.16 12.42 -36.08
CA LEU A 68 -9.08 11.75 -35.16
C LEU A 68 -10.52 11.89 -35.65
N SER A 69 -11.38 10.96 -35.23
CA SER A 69 -12.81 11.10 -35.50
C SER A 69 -13.36 12.33 -34.75
N PRO A 70 -14.45 12.96 -35.25
CA PRO A 70 -15.11 14.04 -34.51
C PRO A 70 -15.52 13.66 -33.09
N ALA A 71 -15.90 12.39 -32.88
CA ALA A 71 -16.24 11.86 -31.57
C ALA A 71 -15.03 11.80 -30.63
N ASP A 72 -13.86 11.37 -31.11
CA ASP A 72 -12.63 11.32 -30.30
C ASP A 72 -12.09 12.72 -29.98
N LEU A 73 -12.23 13.67 -30.91
CA LEU A 73 -11.93 15.08 -30.66
C LEU A 73 -12.83 15.67 -29.58
N LEU A 74 -14.13 15.41 -29.66
CA LEU A 74 -15.10 15.87 -28.66
C LEU A 74 -14.82 15.23 -27.30
N ALA A 75 -14.46 13.93 -27.27
CA ALA A 75 -14.04 13.26 -26.05
C ALA A 75 -12.80 13.92 -25.42
N LYS A 76 -11.80 14.30 -26.22
CA LYS A 76 -10.63 15.06 -25.74
C LYS A 76 -11.00 16.45 -25.23
N ALA A 77 -11.92 17.14 -25.89
CA ALA A 77 -12.40 18.45 -25.45
C ALA A 77 -13.14 18.34 -24.11
N LEU A 78 -14.03 17.36 -23.96
CA LEU A 78 -14.73 17.05 -22.71
C LEU A 78 -13.73 16.75 -21.59
N ALA A 79 -12.77 15.84 -21.84
CA ALA A 79 -11.72 15.50 -20.90
C ALA A 79 -10.91 16.73 -20.46
N LYS A 80 -10.56 17.62 -21.40
CA LYS A 80 -9.87 18.88 -21.11
C LYS A 80 -10.74 19.84 -20.29
N ALA A 81 -12.03 19.93 -20.56
CA ALA A 81 -12.97 20.81 -19.86
C ALA A 81 -13.10 20.43 -18.37
N VAL A 82 -13.13 19.12 -18.06
CA VAL A 82 -13.15 18.63 -16.67
C VAL A 82 -11.76 18.55 -16.01
N GLY A 83 -10.71 18.96 -16.71
CA GLY A 83 -9.33 18.89 -16.21
C GLY A 83 -8.78 17.46 -16.11
N TYR A 84 -9.42 16.49 -16.76
CA TYR A 84 -8.99 15.09 -16.80
C TYR A 84 -8.02 14.88 -17.97
N THR A 85 -6.77 15.30 -17.79
CA THR A 85 -5.77 15.27 -18.87
C THR A 85 -5.06 13.94 -19.02
N GLU A 86 -4.93 13.17 -17.92
CA GLU A 86 -4.20 11.91 -17.90
C GLU A 86 -4.87 10.92 -16.94
N ILE A 87 -5.00 9.66 -17.37
CA ILE A 87 -5.39 8.55 -16.50
C ILE A 87 -4.15 8.15 -15.71
N LYS A 88 -4.00 8.68 -14.50
CA LYS A 88 -2.96 8.25 -13.57
C LYS A 88 -3.47 7.08 -12.73
N SER A 89 -2.78 5.94 -12.81
CA SER A 89 -2.98 4.85 -11.85
C SER A 89 -2.52 5.32 -10.47
N ARG A 90 -3.35 5.11 -9.45
CA ARG A 90 -2.98 5.32 -8.05
C ARG A 90 -3.13 4.01 -7.31
N SER A 91 -2.18 3.73 -6.44
CA SER A 91 -2.22 2.55 -5.57
C SER A 91 -3.43 2.62 -4.63
N LEU A 92 -4.14 1.50 -4.47
CA LEU A 92 -5.20 1.38 -3.47
C LEU A 92 -4.65 1.36 -2.04
N LEU A 93 -3.42 0.86 -1.88
CA LEU A 93 -2.79 0.60 -0.59
C LEU A 93 -2.06 1.81 0.02
N THR A 94 -1.42 2.64 -0.81
CA THR A 94 -0.63 3.80 -0.37
C THR A 94 -1.05 5.11 -1.02
N SER A 95 -2.00 5.09 -1.96
CA SER A 95 -2.41 6.27 -2.74
C SER A 95 -1.28 6.90 -3.58
N LEU A 96 -0.15 6.19 -3.77
CA LEU A 96 0.96 6.66 -4.59
C LEU A 96 0.59 6.67 -6.08
N GLU A 97 0.99 7.74 -6.78
CA GLU A 97 0.84 7.85 -8.24
C GLU A 97 1.76 6.85 -8.97
N ASN A 98 1.31 6.41 -10.14
CA ASN A 98 2.00 5.46 -11.02
C ASN A 98 2.30 4.11 -10.37
N CYS A 99 1.60 3.78 -9.28
CA CYS A 99 1.73 2.53 -8.57
C CYS A 99 0.43 1.73 -8.66
N VAL A 100 0.55 0.41 -8.77
CA VAL A 100 -0.57 -0.53 -8.80
C VAL A 100 -0.44 -1.47 -7.61
N THR A 101 -1.55 -1.73 -6.91
CA THR A 101 -1.57 -2.68 -5.80
C THR A 101 -1.77 -4.10 -6.33
N LEU A 102 -0.82 -4.98 -6.02
CA LEU A 102 -0.91 -6.41 -6.30
C LEU A 102 -1.25 -7.19 -5.02
N HIS A 103 -1.98 -8.29 -5.19
CA HIS A 103 -2.24 -9.27 -4.14
C HIS A 103 -1.52 -10.57 -4.47
N LEU A 104 -0.61 -10.95 -3.59
CA LEU A 104 0.03 -12.25 -3.59
C LEU A 104 -0.76 -13.20 -2.71
N GLN A 105 -1.38 -14.19 -3.34
CA GLN A 105 -2.00 -15.31 -2.66
C GLN A 105 -1.01 -16.48 -2.61
N SER A 106 -0.70 -16.95 -1.41
CA SER A 106 0.15 -18.12 -1.21
C SER A 106 -0.69 -19.35 -0.86
N GLY A 107 -0.29 -20.51 -1.36
CA GLY A 107 -0.86 -21.79 -0.92
C GLY A 107 -0.45 -22.17 0.51
N ARG A 108 0.44 -21.40 1.16
CA ARG A 108 0.95 -21.64 2.51
C ARG A 108 0.66 -20.44 3.43
N PRO A 109 0.54 -20.67 4.75
CA PRO A 109 0.40 -19.57 5.70
C PRO A 109 1.58 -18.59 5.63
N VAL A 110 1.27 -17.30 5.59
CA VAL A 110 2.22 -16.20 5.53
C VAL A 110 2.30 -15.53 6.90
N TYR A 111 3.34 -15.85 7.66
CA TYR A 111 3.51 -15.32 9.02
C TYR A 111 4.34 -14.04 9.10
N SER A 112 5.11 -13.72 8.06
CA SER A 112 6.00 -12.56 8.06
C SER A 112 6.15 -11.95 6.68
N PRO A 113 6.42 -10.62 6.62
CA PRO A 113 6.79 -9.95 5.38
C PRO A 113 7.97 -10.61 4.65
N SER A 114 8.96 -11.14 5.39
CA SER A 114 10.13 -11.80 4.81
C SER A 114 9.77 -13.00 3.94
N PHE A 115 8.68 -13.72 4.27
CA PHE A 115 8.19 -14.82 3.44
C PHE A 115 7.81 -14.34 2.04
N VAL A 116 7.15 -13.19 1.94
CA VAL A 116 6.71 -12.60 0.67
C VAL A 116 7.91 -12.26 -0.20
N TYR A 117 8.92 -11.57 0.35
CA TYR A 117 10.16 -11.27 -0.39
C TYR A 117 10.86 -12.54 -0.89
N ASN A 118 10.90 -13.58 -0.05
CA ASN A 118 11.49 -14.87 -0.44
C ASN A 118 10.72 -15.57 -1.56
N VAL A 119 9.40 -15.39 -1.63
CA VAL A 119 8.58 -15.91 -2.73
C VAL A 119 8.85 -15.12 -4.02
N LEU A 120 8.88 -13.79 -3.95
CA LEU A 120 9.13 -12.93 -5.11
C LEU A 120 10.50 -13.21 -5.74
N ARG A 121 11.56 -13.35 -4.92
CA ARG A 121 12.93 -13.66 -5.38
C ARG A 121 13.06 -15.02 -6.10
N ARG A 122 12.05 -15.89 -6.06
CA ARG A 122 12.08 -17.17 -6.80
C ARG A 122 11.83 -17.00 -8.29
N PHE A 123 11.15 -15.91 -8.69
CA PHE A 123 10.73 -15.70 -10.07
C PHE A 123 11.03 -14.29 -10.60
N LEU A 124 11.52 -13.40 -9.74
CA LEU A 124 11.98 -12.06 -10.09
C LEU A 124 13.44 -11.85 -9.68
N PRO A 125 14.18 -10.98 -10.39
CA PRO A 125 15.45 -10.46 -9.90
C PRO A 125 15.31 -9.84 -8.51
N GLU A 126 16.39 -9.88 -7.73
CA GLU A 126 16.39 -9.35 -6.35
C GLU A 126 16.04 -7.87 -6.30
N GLU A 127 16.59 -7.07 -7.21
CA GLU A 127 16.29 -5.63 -7.33
C GLU A 127 14.80 -5.36 -7.55
N THR A 128 14.16 -6.14 -8.43
CA THR A 128 12.72 -6.02 -8.71
C THR A 128 11.88 -6.52 -7.53
N ALA A 129 12.30 -7.57 -6.83
CA ALA A 129 11.60 -8.04 -5.64
C ALA A 129 11.68 -7.04 -4.47
N GLU A 130 12.76 -6.24 -4.40
CA GLU A 130 12.96 -5.22 -3.38
C GLU A 130 12.32 -3.86 -3.71
N SER A 131 11.93 -3.64 -4.97
CA SER A 131 11.28 -2.40 -5.40
C SER A 131 9.84 -2.22 -4.88
N ILE A 132 9.24 -3.29 -4.32
CA ILE A 132 7.87 -3.27 -3.81
C ILE A 132 7.71 -2.31 -2.63
N LYS A 133 6.57 -1.64 -2.57
CA LYS A 133 6.27 -0.64 -1.52
C LYS A 133 5.09 -1.06 -0.67
N GLY A 134 5.15 -0.69 0.60
CA GLY A 134 3.99 -0.73 1.48
C GLY A 134 3.45 -2.13 1.80
N LEU A 135 4.28 -3.18 1.70
CA LEU A 135 3.87 -4.56 1.95
C LEU A 135 3.11 -4.73 3.27
N THR A 136 1.91 -5.30 3.17
CA THR A 136 1.01 -5.57 4.30
C THR A 136 0.41 -6.97 4.15
N LEU A 137 0.38 -7.75 5.23
CA LEU A 137 -0.21 -9.09 5.22
C LEU A 137 -1.74 -9.02 5.22
N THR A 138 -2.38 -9.99 4.58
CA THR A 138 -3.84 -10.13 4.63
C THR A 138 -4.28 -10.70 5.99
N ALA A 139 -5.45 -10.33 6.46
CA ALA A 139 -5.99 -10.75 7.76
C ALA A 139 -6.24 -12.26 7.84
N ASP A 140 -6.45 -12.92 6.69
CA ASP A 140 -6.59 -14.38 6.61
C ASP A 140 -5.25 -15.14 6.72
N GLY A 141 -4.12 -14.42 6.72
CA GLY A 141 -2.77 -14.99 6.81
C GLY A 141 -2.38 -15.85 5.60
N LYS A 142 -3.09 -15.74 4.47
CA LYS A 142 -2.79 -16.52 3.25
C LYS A 142 -2.13 -15.71 2.15
N GLY A 143 -1.80 -14.45 2.42
CA GLY A 143 -1.25 -13.57 1.41
C GLY A 143 -0.71 -12.25 1.92
N ALA A 144 -0.37 -11.41 0.96
CA ALA A 144 0.06 -10.05 1.20
C ALA A 144 -0.32 -9.14 0.04
N VAL A 145 -0.55 -7.87 0.35
CA VAL A 145 -0.71 -6.80 -0.64
C VAL A 145 0.49 -5.88 -0.61
N PHE A 146 0.91 -5.41 -1.78
CA PHE A 146 2.00 -4.46 -1.92
C PHE A 146 1.84 -3.67 -3.22
N ASP A 147 2.55 -2.55 -3.30
CA ASP A 147 2.53 -1.69 -4.47
C ASP A 147 3.76 -1.90 -5.33
N VAL A 148 3.55 -1.89 -6.65
CA VAL A 148 4.59 -1.95 -7.68
C VAL A 148 4.45 -0.76 -8.62
N SER A 149 5.54 -0.38 -9.29
CA SER A 149 5.47 0.59 -10.38
C SER A 149 4.60 0.05 -11.51
N THR A 150 3.85 0.91 -12.18
CA THR A 150 2.99 0.53 -13.32
C THR A 150 3.80 -0.16 -14.43
N GLU A 151 5.04 0.26 -14.63
CA GLU A 151 5.98 -0.29 -15.61
C GLU A 151 6.37 -1.74 -15.30
N ASP A 152 6.42 -2.11 -14.02
CA ASP A 152 6.88 -3.43 -13.60
C ASP A 152 5.74 -4.45 -13.46
N VAL A 153 4.47 -4.01 -13.51
CA VAL A 153 3.29 -4.87 -13.25
C VAL A 153 3.31 -6.13 -14.12
N GLU A 154 3.59 -5.98 -15.41
CA GLU A 154 3.61 -7.11 -16.36
C GLU A 154 4.68 -8.12 -15.99
N THR A 155 5.89 -7.66 -15.65
CA THR A 155 7.00 -8.49 -15.18
C THR A 155 6.62 -9.31 -13.95
N PHE A 156 5.92 -8.71 -12.98
CA PHE A 156 5.44 -9.41 -11.79
C PHE A 156 4.40 -10.48 -12.13
N LEU A 157 3.42 -10.16 -12.98
CA LEU A 157 2.34 -11.09 -13.35
C LEU A 157 2.86 -12.26 -14.19
N GLU A 158 3.77 -12.00 -15.14
CA GLU A 158 4.40 -13.04 -15.94
C GLU A 158 5.32 -13.94 -15.12
N GLY A 159 6.09 -13.36 -14.20
CA GLY A 159 6.92 -14.10 -13.28
C GLY A 159 6.13 -15.07 -12.41
N SER A 160 4.97 -14.64 -11.88
CA SER A 160 4.10 -15.50 -11.05
C SER A 160 3.59 -16.73 -11.80
N LYS A 161 3.36 -16.66 -13.12
CA LYS A 161 2.90 -17.82 -13.91
C LYS A 161 3.91 -18.98 -13.92
N LYS A 162 5.18 -18.70 -13.62
CA LYS A 162 6.25 -19.71 -13.57
C LYS A 162 6.23 -20.54 -12.29
N VAL A 163 5.45 -20.13 -11.29
CA VAL A 163 5.48 -20.68 -9.93
C VAL A 163 4.10 -21.20 -9.54
N TYR A 164 4.05 -22.41 -8.99
CA TYR A 164 2.79 -23.08 -8.62
C TYR A 164 2.28 -22.73 -7.23
N ASP A 165 3.14 -22.26 -6.31
CA ASP A 165 2.78 -22.02 -4.91
C ASP A 165 2.39 -20.57 -4.59
N ALA A 166 2.33 -19.72 -5.62
CA ALA A 166 2.06 -18.29 -5.50
C ALA A 166 1.27 -17.76 -6.72
N LYS A 167 0.18 -17.03 -6.46
CA LYS A 167 -0.62 -16.35 -7.48
C LYS A 167 -0.59 -14.84 -7.24
N LEU A 168 -0.26 -14.08 -8.28
CA LEU A 168 -0.35 -12.61 -8.27
C LEU A 168 -1.56 -12.13 -9.09
N GLU A 169 -2.32 -11.22 -8.51
CA GLU A 169 -3.45 -10.56 -9.19
C GLU A 169 -3.45 -9.05 -8.91
N VAL A 170 -3.89 -8.27 -9.90
CA VAL A 170 -4.15 -6.83 -9.72
C VAL A 170 -5.43 -6.67 -8.92
N VAL A 171 -5.34 -5.89 -7.85
CA VAL A 171 -6.43 -5.72 -6.91
C VAL A 171 -7.34 -4.59 -7.36
N LYS A 172 -8.65 -4.87 -7.44
CA LYS A 172 -9.68 -3.83 -7.60
C LYS A 172 -10.20 -3.32 -6.26
N GLU A 173 -10.22 -4.18 -5.26
CA GLU A 173 -10.67 -3.88 -3.90
C GLU A 173 -9.72 -4.53 -2.89
N LEU A 174 -9.26 -3.76 -1.91
CA LEU A 174 -8.29 -4.27 -0.94
C LEU A 174 -8.90 -5.41 -0.10
N PRO A 175 -8.24 -6.58 -0.03
CA PRO A 175 -8.64 -7.61 0.92
C PRO A 175 -8.48 -7.09 2.36
N PRO A 176 -9.18 -7.67 3.34
CA PRO A 176 -8.98 -7.34 4.74
C PRO A 176 -7.51 -7.48 5.12
N LEU A 177 -6.93 -6.42 5.66
CA LEU A 177 -5.52 -6.36 6.02
C LEU A 177 -5.34 -6.69 7.48
N GLN A 178 -4.24 -7.35 7.81
CA GLN A 178 -3.88 -7.57 9.20
C GLN A 178 -3.62 -6.20 9.84
N GLU A 179 -4.44 -5.84 10.83
CA GLU A 179 -4.21 -4.65 11.63
C GLU A 179 -2.86 -4.83 12.34
N ARG A 180 -1.92 -3.92 12.09
CA ARG A 180 -0.75 -3.82 12.94
C ARG A 180 -1.23 -3.28 14.28
N GLU A 181 -1.42 -4.17 15.26
CA GLU A 181 -1.47 -3.72 16.63
C GLU A 181 -0.20 -2.89 16.88
N PRO A 182 -0.32 -1.60 17.27
CA PRO A 182 0.85 -0.87 17.70
C PRO A 182 1.47 -1.70 18.82
N ALA A 183 2.73 -2.11 18.61
CA ALA A 183 3.49 -2.88 19.59
C ALA A 183 3.17 -2.30 20.97
N PRO A 184 2.77 -3.13 21.97
CA PRO A 184 2.36 -2.63 23.26
C PRO A 184 3.43 -1.65 23.72
N ARG A 185 3.09 -0.35 23.73
CA ARG A 185 3.99 0.68 24.23
C ARG A 185 4.44 0.16 25.57
N GLY A 186 5.74 -0.11 25.67
CA GLY A 186 6.32 -0.86 26.77
C GLY A 186 5.66 -0.45 28.07
N ARG A 187 5.05 -1.44 28.72
CA ARG A 187 4.66 -1.34 30.12
C ARG A 187 5.96 -1.10 30.88
N PHE A 188 6.36 0.17 31.00
CA PHE A 188 7.26 0.65 32.05
C PHE A 188 6.49 0.51 33.38
N GLY A 189 6.24 -0.74 33.75
CA GLY A 189 5.79 -1.17 35.06
C GLY A 189 7.03 -1.61 35.82
N GLY A 190 7.37 -0.85 36.84
CA GLY A 190 8.60 -1.01 37.61
C GLY A 190 8.87 -2.45 38.05
N SER A 191 10.06 -2.93 37.73
CA SER A 191 10.73 -3.91 38.57
C SER A 191 11.81 -3.13 39.32
N GLY A 192 11.42 -2.67 40.52
CA GLY A 192 12.36 -2.15 41.49
C GLY A 192 13.35 -3.26 41.83
N GLY A 193 14.52 -3.20 41.22
CA GLY A 193 15.68 -3.99 41.59
C GLY A 193 16.15 -3.59 42.98
N ARG A 194 15.49 -4.12 44.00
CA ARG A 194 15.97 -4.10 45.39
C ARG A 194 17.27 -4.90 45.43
N PHE A 195 18.39 -4.21 45.34
CA PHE A 195 19.67 -4.71 45.83
C PHE A 195 19.56 -4.84 47.36
N SER A 196 19.14 -6.02 47.81
CA SER A 196 19.19 -6.39 49.22
C SER A 196 19.45 -7.89 49.34
N GLY A 197 20.52 -8.23 50.04
CA GLY A 197 20.58 -9.48 50.78
C GLY A 197 21.29 -10.64 50.09
N GLY A 198 22.57 -10.78 50.41
CA GLY A 198 22.98 -11.93 51.21
C GLY A 198 23.14 -13.27 50.50
N GLY A 199 24.39 -13.55 50.12
CA GLY A 199 25.11 -14.77 50.52
C GLY A 199 24.51 -16.12 50.13
N ARG A 200 25.25 -16.84 49.28
CA ARG A 200 25.79 -18.18 49.60
C ARG A 200 26.79 -18.60 48.53
N SER A 201 28.02 -18.72 49.00
CA SER A 201 29.13 -19.45 48.38
C SER A 201 28.71 -20.89 48.04
N TRP A 202 29.23 -21.45 46.95
CA TRP A 202 30.11 -22.63 46.92
C TRP A 202 30.14 -23.26 45.51
N ARG A 203 31.29 -23.15 44.82
CA ARG A 203 32.05 -24.20 44.11
C ARG A 203 32.74 -23.69 42.84
N GLY A 204 34.04 -23.96 42.76
CA GLY A 204 34.93 -23.75 41.62
C GLY A 204 35.87 -22.56 41.86
N GLY A 205 37.11 -22.69 42.33
CA GLY A 205 38.03 -23.83 42.27
C GLY A 205 38.90 -23.75 41.02
N ARG A 206 39.93 -22.86 41.00
CA ARG A 206 41.27 -23.03 40.37
C ARG A 206 42.04 -21.71 40.25
N GLY A 207 43.34 -21.76 40.57
CA GLY A 207 44.39 -20.77 40.23
C GLY A 207 44.48 -19.63 41.24
N GLY A 208 45.48 -19.56 42.13
CA GLY A 208 46.92 -19.50 41.85
C GLY A 208 47.31 -18.01 41.81
N GLY A 209 48.31 -17.47 42.49
CA GLY A 209 49.35 -17.94 43.38
C GLY A 209 50.25 -16.73 43.64
N GLY A 210 50.87 -16.64 44.83
CA GLY A 210 51.91 -15.64 45.18
C GLY A 210 51.38 -14.23 45.44
N GLY A 211 51.76 -13.50 46.49
CA GLY A 211 52.87 -13.61 47.42
C GLY A 211 53.23 -12.18 47.83
N GLY A 212 53.58 -11.94 49.10
CA GLY A 212 54.30 -10.72 49.48
C GLY A 212 53.70 -9.86 50.59
N SER A 213 54.11 -10.19 51.82
CA SER A 213 54.65 -9.25 52.81
C SER A 213 53.73 -8.31 53.61
N ARG A 214 53.66 -8.64 54.90
CA ARG A 214 53.29 -7.81 56.06
C ARG A 214 54.37 -6.77 56.37
N GLY A 215 53.97 -5.63 56.95
CA GLY A 215 54.82 -4.75 57.77
C GLY A 215 54.36 -3.29 57.75
N ARG A 216 53.46 -2.88 58.66
CA ARG A 216 53.69 -2.21 59.98
C ARG A 216 53.79 -0.67 59.90
N ARG A 217 53.00 -0.03 60.76
CA ARG A 217 53.16 1.34 61.32
C ARG A 217 54.60 1.53 61.80
N PHE A 218 55.22 2.71 61.77
CA PHE A 218 54.82 4.04 62.25
C PHE A 218 55.42 5.13 61.37
#